data_AF-A0A9D8EX49-F1
#
_entry.id   AF-A0A9D8EX49-F1
#
_cell.length_a   1.000
_cell.length_b   1.000
_cell.length_c   1.000
_cell.angle_alpha   90.00
_cell.angle_beta   90.00
_cell.angle_gamma   90.00
#
_symmetry.space_group_name_H-M   'P 1'
#
loop_
_entity.id
_entity.type
_entity.pdbx_description
1 polymer ?
#
loop_
_entity_poly.entity_id
_entity_poly.type
_entity_poly.pdbx_seq_one_letter_code
_entity_poly.pdbx_strand_id
1 'polypeptide(L)'
;MKKLLRTAAWLAFVAVIALTGVMLVLQGRGVSARPEPSGLEQRVALFMRGWMTPSTYRGLRNPVSATDDDFAAAREHFADHCASCHANDGSGHTEMGRNFYPKVPDMRLPRT
;
A
#
# COMPACT_ATOMS: atom_id res chain seq x y z
N MET A 1 32.44 -27.40 -10.46
CA MET A 1 32.50 -26.27 -11.42
C MET A 1 31.49 -26.37 -12.55
N LYS A 2 31.54 -27.39 -13.44
CA LYS A 2 30.61 -27.49 -14.59
C LYS A 2 29.11 -27.56 -14.23
N LYS A 3 28.75 -28.26 -13.14
CA LYS A 3 27.36 -28.30 -12.64
C LYS A 3 26.87 -26.92 -12.15
N LEU A 4 27.70 -26.22 -11.38
CA LEU A 4 27.45 -24.86 -10.91
C LEU A 4 27.30 -23.84 -12.05
N LEU A 5 28.15 -23.94 -13.08
CA LEU A 5 28.03 -23.10 -14.27
C LEU A 5 26.73 -23.36 -15.04
N ARG A 6 26.32 -24.63 -15.16
CA ARG A 6 25.04 -24.99 -15.81
C ARG A 6 23.84 -24.49 -15.02
N THR A 7 23.85 -24.60 -13.68
CA THR A 7 22.77 -24.07 -12.85
C THR A 7 22.70 -22.55 -12.89
N ALA A 8 23.84 -21.86 -12.85
CA ALA A 8 23.89 -20.40 -12.95
C ALA A 8 23.39 -19.92 -14.34
N ALA A 9 23.81 -20.57 -15.41
CA ALA A 9 23.33 -20.27 -16.77
C ALA A 9 21.82 -20.49 -16.90
N TRP A 10 21.27 -21.55 -16.28
CA TRP A 10 19.83 -21.82 -16.28
C TRP A 10 19.05 -20.74 -15.50
N LEU A 11 19.54 -20.35 -14.33
CA LEU A 11 18.92 -19.27 -13.53
C LEU A 11 18.95 -17.94 -14.28
N ALA A 12 20.08 -17.60 -14.90
CA ALA A 12 20.21 -16.39 -15.71
C ALA A 12 19.22 -16.41 -16.90
N PHE A 13 19.09 -17.56 -17.58
CA PHE A 13 18.14 -17.73 -18.67
C PHE A 13 16.69 -17.52 -18.22
N VAL A 14 16.29 -18.12 -17.08
CA VAL A 14 14.95 -17.92 -16.49
C VAL A 14 14.73 -16.46 -16.11
N ALA A 15 15.73 -15.80 -15.51
CA ALA A 15 15.63 -14.40 -15.13
C ALA A 15 15.43 -13.49 -16.36
N VAL A 16 16.15 -13.74 -17.46
CA VAL A 16 15.99 -13.00 -18.72
C VAL A 16 14.58 -13.21 -19.29
N ILE A 17 14.06 -14.44 -19.30
CA ILE A 17 12.69 -14.71 -19.74
C ILE A 17 11.67 -13.96 -18.89
N ALA A 18 11.81 -14.01 -17.56
CA ALA A 18 10.90 -13.33 -16.65
C ALA A 18 10.93 -11.80 -16.85
N LEU A 19 12.12 -11.20 -16.94
CA LEU A 19 12.30 -9.78 -17.21
C LEU A 19 11.70 -9.37 -18.56
N THR A 20 11.93 -10.16 -19.60
CA THR A 20 11.37 -9.92 -20.94
C THR A 20 9.85 -9.99 -20.92
N GLY A 21 9.29 -10.99 -20.23
CA GLY A 21 7.84 -11.13 -20.05
C GLY A 21 7.23 -9.92 -19.34
N VAL A 22 7.85 -9.45 -18.26
CA VAL A 22 7.43 -8.22 -17.56
C VAL A 22 7.49 -7.01 -18.49
N MET A 23 8.58 -6.82 -19.22
CA MET A 23 8.73 -5.70 -20.14
C MET A 23 7.67 -5.71 -21.25
N LEU A 24 7.34 -6.89 -21.80
CA LEU A 24 6.28 -7.03 -22.81
C LEU A 24 4.88 -6.72 -22.24
N VAL A 25 4.60 -7.09 -20.99
CA VAL A 25 3.33 -6.74 -20.33
C VAL A 25 3.21 -5.24 -20.12
N LEU A 26 4.31 -4.58 -19.77
CA LEU A 26 4.38 -3.13 -19.51
C LEU A 26 4.45 -2.29 -20.81
N GLN A 27 4.95 -2.86 -21.90
CA GLN A 27 5.15 -2.17 -23.17
C GLN A 27 3.81 -1.64 -23.73
N GLY A 28 3.72 -0.33 -23.91
CA GLY A 28 2.50 0.35 -24.38
C GLY A 28 1.39 0.52 -23.34
N ARG A 29 1.46 -0.16 -22.19
CA ARG A 29 0.51 0.00 -21.06
C ARG A 29 1.00 0.98 -20.00
N GLY A 30 2.32 1.09 -19.84
CA GLY A 30 2.94 1.91 -18.79
C GLY A 30 2.69 1.36 -17.38
N VAL A 31 3.26 2.03 -16.38
CA VAL A 31 2.91 1.81 -14.97
C VAL A 31 1.82 2.80 -14.62
N SER A 32 0.63 2.30 -14.33
CA SER A 32 -0.54 3.14 -14.05
C SER A 32 -1.07 2.86 -12.66
N ALA A 33 -1.19 3.94 -11.90
CA ALA A 33 -1.88 4.00 -10.62
C ALA A 33 -3.37 4.32 -10.85
N ARG A 34 -4.05 3.69 -11.80
CA ARG A 34 -5.49 3.91 -12.05
C ARG A 34 -6.32 2.62 -11.91
N PRO A 35 -5.89 1.49 -12.51
CA PRO A 35 -6.61 0.23 -12.36
C PRO A 35 -6.49 -0.29 -10.93
N GLU A 36 -7.55 -0.87 -10.37
CA GLU A 36 -7.47 -1.49 -9.04
C GLU A 36 -6.35 -2.53 -8.97
N PRO A 37 -5.52 -2.51 -7.90
CA PRO A 37 -4.36 -3.37 -7.81
C PRO A 37 -4.81 -4.83 -7.68
N SER A 38 -4.10 -5.72 -8.35
CA SER A 38 -4.39 -7.15 -8.26
C SER A 38 -4.18 -7.66 -6.82
N GLY A 39 -4.83 -8.78 -6.46
CA GLY A 39 -4.65 -9.36 -5.14
C GLY A 39 -3.19 -9.73 -4.81
N LEU A 40 -2.38 -10.08 -5.82
CA LEU A 40 -0.95 -10.34 -5.65
C LEU A 40 -0.19 -9.04 -5.36
N GLU A 41 -0.47 -8.00 -6.13
CA GLU A 41 0.13 -6.67 -5.96
C GLU A 41 -0.16 -6.11 -4.57
N GLN A 42 -1.41 -6.16 -4.11
CA GLN A 42 -1.78 -5.72 -2.76
C GLN A 42 -0.99 -6.47 -1.67
N ARG A 43 -0.85 -7.80 -1.81
CA ARG A 43 -0.09 -8.62 -0.83
C ARG A 43 1.39 -8.27 -0.81
N VAL A 44 2.01 -8.12 -1.98
CA VAL A 44 3.42 -7.74 -2.10
C VAL A 44 3.64 -6.33 -1.55
N ALA A 45 2.76 -5.37 -1.88
CA ALA A 45 2.83 -4.00 -1.38
C ALA A 45 2.73 -3.94 0.14
N LEU A 46 1.77 -4.65 0.75
CA LEU A 46 1.60 -4.69 2.21
C LEU A 46 2.76 -5.41 2.91
N PHE A 47 3.29 -6.48 2.31
CA PHE A 47 4.47 -7.16 2.82
C PHE A 47 5.69 -6.23 2.82
N MET A 48 5.93 -5.53 1.70
CA MET A 48 7.00 -4.55 1.57
C MET A 48 6.83 -3.40 2.56
N ARG A 49 5.61 -2.83 2.71
CA ARG A 49 5.30 -1.80 3.71
C ARG A 49 5.73 -2.26 5.10
N GLY A 50 5.29 -3.45 5.51
CA GLY A 50 5.63 -4.00 6.82
C GLY A 50 7.13 -4.27 6.99
N TRP A 51 7.80 -4.78 5.95
CA TRP A 51 9.23 -5.07 5.98
C TRP A 51 10.08 -3.79 6.07
N MET A 52 9.63 -2.72 5.42
CA MET A 52 10.30 -1.41 5.42
C MET A 52 10.01 -0.58 6.68
N THR A 53 8.91 -0.82 7.39
CA THR A 53 8.62 -0.15 8.67
C THR A 53 9.55 -0.64 9.78
N PRO A 54 10.41 0.24 10.35
CA PRO A 54 11.29 -0.14 11.45
C PRO A 54 10.51 -0.68 12.66
N SER A 55 11.09 -1.68 13.33
CA SER A 55 10.48 -2.30 14.52
C SER A 55 10.28 -1.32 15.67
N THR A 56 11.09 -0.27 15.78
CA THR A 56 10.99 0.78 16.80
C THR A 56 9.68 1.57 16.73
N TYR A 57 9.12 1.72 15.53
CA TYR A 57 7.83 2.40 15.34
C TYR A 57 6.65 1.44 15.43
N ARG A 58 6.91 0.14 15.27
CA ARG A 58 5.87 -0.89 15.30
C ARG A 58 5.39 -1.08 16.75
N GLY A 59 4.13 -0.75 17.00
CA GLY A 59 3.52 -0.92 18.32
C GLY A 59 3.71 0.25 19.28
N LEU A 60 4.18 1.40 18.79
CA LEU A 60 4.08 2.64 19.55
C LEU A 60 2.62 2.90 19.95
N ARG A 61 2.43 3.35 21.17
CA ARG A 61 1.12 3.75 21.69
C ARG A 61 0.96 5.25 21.53
N ASN A 62 -0.27 5.70 21.31
CA ASN A 62 -0.58 7.12 21.34
C ASN A 62 -0.24 7.66 22.75
N PRO A 63 0.64 8.67 22.88
CA PRO A 63 0.95 9.28 24.17
C PRO A 63 -0.20 10.13 24.71
N VAL A 64 -1.16 10.52 23.85
CA VAL A 64 -2.36 11.26 24.25
C VAL A 64 -3.35 10.33 24.92
N SER A 65 -3.95 10.80 26.01
CA SER A 65 -4.93 10.02 26.77
C SER A 65 -6.25 9.93 26.00
N ALA A 66 -6.99 8.85 26.20
CA ALA A 66 -8.27 8.62 25.54
C ALA A 66 -9.42 9.25 26.35
N THR A 67 -9.36 10.56 26.58
CA THR A 67 -10.42 11.32 27.30
C THR A 67 -11.50 11.80 26.33
N ASP A 68 -12.70 12.09 26.85
CA ASP A 68 -13.80 12.60 26.02
C ASP A 68 -13.46 13.94 25.35
N ASP A 69 -12.76 14.81 26.07
CA ASP A 69 -12.29 16.11 25.57
C ASP A 69 -11.25 15.93 24.44
N ASP A 70 -10.29 15.02 24.61
CA ASP A 70 -9.29 14.70 23.58
C ASP A 70 -9.97 14.14 22.32
N PHE A 71 -11.00 13.29 22.49
CA PHE A 71 -11.77 12.78 21.35
C PHE A 71 -12.64 13.84 20.69
N ALA A 72 -13.18 14.81 21.44
CA ALA A 72 -13.90 15.93 20.85
C ALA A 72 -12.99 16.77 19.96
N ALA A 73 -11.80 17.14 20.48
CA ALA A 73 -10.79 17.86 19.72
C ALA A 73 -10.30 17.05 18.50
N ALA A 74 -10.10 15.74 18.65
CA ALA A 74 -9.69 14.87 17.55
C ALA A 74 -10.74 14.81 16.42
N ARG A 75 -12.03 14.78 16.74
CA ARG A 75 -13.12 14.79 15.74
C ARG A 75 -13.18 16.11 14.99
N GLU A 76 -13.03 17.23 15.67
CA GLU A 76 -12.98 18.56 15.03
C GLU A 76 -11.78 18.65 14.07
N HIS A 77 -10.60 18.26 14.54
CA HIS A 77 -9.39 18.25 13.71
C HIS A 77 -9.53 17.33 12.50
N PHE A 78 -10.10 16.13 12.69
CA PHE A 78 -10.34 15.19 11.59
C PHE A 78 -11.32 15.73 10.56
N ALA A 79 -12.42 16.37 11.00
CA ALA A 79 -13.41 16.96 10.11
C ALA A 79 -12.80 18.09 9.26
N ASP A 80 -11.90 18.89 9.85
CA ASP A 80 -11.26 20.02 9.18
C ASP A 80 -10.14 19.60 8.20
N HIS A 81 -9.32 18.59 8.57
CA HIS A 81 -8.09 18.26 7.82
C HIS A 81 -8.17 16.97 7.00
N CYS A 82 -8.93 15.97 7.48
CA CYS A 82 -8.85 14.60 6.97
C CYS A 82 -10.11 14.17 6.20
N ALA A 83 -11.27 14.65 6.64
CA ALA A 83 -12.57 14.20 6.15
C ALA A 83 -12.84 14.57 4.68
N SER A 84 -12.10 15.55 4.13
CA SER A 84 -12.16 15.90 2.71
C SER A 84 -11.87 14.70 1.80
N CYS A 85 -10.97 13.81 2.23
CA CYS A 85 -10.61 12.59 1.51
C CYS A 85 -11.24 11.36 2.17
N HIS A 86 -11.22 11.30 3.51
CA HIS A 86 -11.62 10.11 4.27
C HIS A 86 -13.10 10.02 4.65
N ALA A 87 -13.91 11.04 4.32
CA ALA A 87 -15.28 11.20 4.81
C ALA A 87 -15.37 11.32 6.34
N ASN A 88 -16.40 12.00 6.86
CA ASN A 88 -16.57 12.17 8.31
C ASN A 88 -16.79 10.84 9.07
N ASP A 89 -17.28 9.81 8.38
CA ASP A 89 -17.45 8.47 8.95
C ASP A 89 -16.22 7.57 8.78
N GLY A 90 -15.15 8.07 8.14
CA GLY A 90 -13.93 7.31 7.85
C GLY A 90 -14.04 6.34 6.67
N SER A 91 -15.16 6.31 5.92
CA SER A 91 -15.37 5.37 4.81
C SER A 91 -14.48 5.61 3.59
N GLY A 92 -13.94 6.82 3.43
CA GLY A 92 -13.27 7.24 2.20
C GLY A 92 -14.22 7.52 1.03
N HIS A 93 -15.54 7.47 1.24
CA HIS A 93 -16.55 7.66 0.18
C HIS A 93 -16.82 9.14 -0.14
N THR A 94 -15.76 9.88 -0.46
CA THR A 94 -15.84 11.24 -0.99
C THR A 94 -15.55 11.25 -2.49
N GLU A 95 -15.87 12.34 -3.18
CA GLU A 95 -15.45 12.54 -4.57
C GLU A 95 -13.92 12.46 -4.70
N MET A 96 -13.17 13.05 -3.78
CA MET A 96 -11.71 12.94 -3.80
C MET A 96 -11.22 11.52 -3.46
N GLY A 97 -11.74 10.94 -2.38
CA GLY A 97 -11.31 9.66 -1.84
C GLY A 97 -11.44 8.48 -2.81
N ARG A 98 -12.52 8.46 -3.60
CA ARG A 98 -12.75 7.43 -4.63
C ARG A 98 -11.85 7.57 -5.85
N ASN A 99 -11.23 8.74 -6.05
CA ASN A 99 -10.43 9.08 -7.22
C ASN A 99 -8.91 9.10 -6.95
N PHE A 100 -8.46 8.92 -5.71
CA PHE A 100 -7.04 8.70 -5.40
C PHE A 100 -6.57 7.30 -5.80
N TYR A 101 -5.27 7.17 -6.01
CA TYR A 101 -4.63 5.86 -6.14
C TYR A 101 -3.32 5.77 -5.35
N PRO A 102 -3.18 4.78 -4.43
CA PRO A 102 -4.22 3.83 -4.04
C PRO A 102 -5.46 4.56 -3.50
N LYS A 103 -6.65 3.93 -3.67
CA LYS A 103 -7.90 4.48 -3.15
C LYS A 103 -7.74 4.74 -1.66
N VAL A 104 -8.37 5.81 -1.19
CA VAL A 104 -8.42 6.11 0.23
C VAL A 104 -9.03 4.91 0.98
N PRO A 105 -8.35 4.33 1.98
CA PRO A 105 -8.82 3.14 2.67
C PRO A 105 -10.04 3.47 3.55
N ASP A 106 -10.93 2.49 3.69
CA ASP A 106 -12.01 2.54 4.68
C ASP A 106 -11.44 2.31 6.08
N MET A 107 -11.40 3.36 6.89
CA MET A 107 -10.82 3.32 8.24
C MET A 107 -11.62 2.50 9.24
N ARG A 108 -12.84 2.09 8.88
CA ARG A 108 -13.70 1.27 9.73
C ARG A 108 -13.35 -0.21 9.63
N LEU A 109 -12.53 -0.59 8.63
CA LEU A 109 -12.10 -1.97 8.41
C LEU A 109 -10.77 -2.26 9.11
N PRO A 110 -10.51 -3.52 9.50
CA PRO A 110 -9.24 -3.91 10.12
C PRO A 110 -7.99 -3.72 9.23
N ARG A 111 -8.18 -3.50 7.91
CA ARG A 111 -7.09 -3.21 6.97
C ARG A 111 -7.16 -1.76 6.53
N THR A 112 -6.30 -0.95 7.13
CA THR A 112 -5.96 0.41 6.71
C THR A 112 -4.49 0.53 6.29
#